data_AF-A0A934BGX0-F1
#
_entry.id   AF-A0A934BGX0-F1
#
_cell.length_a   1.000
_cell.length_b   1.000
_cell.length_c   1.000
_cell.angle_alpha   90.00
_cell.angle_beta   90.00
_cell.angle_gamma   90.00
#
_symmetry.space_group_name_H-M   'P 1'
#
loop_
_entity.id
_entity.type
_entity.pdbx_description
1 polymer ?
#
loop_
_entity_poly.entity_id
_entity_poly.type
_entity_poly.pdbx_seq_one_letter_code
_entity_poly.pdbx_strand_id
1 'polypeptide(L)'
;MKITLNAKIITLFVIAGLLPFIITGVLSYEIASKSLHDQSFNQLVSVRDLKKRQIEGYFERIRADIAALSEDPTVCNAMKEMKRAFEEIGAERTHELYVTKNPFKKEKKIDYLNAIDGSEYSSLHALYHPYFKGLLEKCGYYDIFLIDPETGSIIYSAYKELDFGSNLINGPYANTNIAKLYKEVNNTAEHNVVTMIDFEPYAPSDFAPASFIATPISDGFNK
;
A
#
# COMPACT_ATOMS: atom_id res chain seq x y z
N MET A 1 75.04 28.94 24.02
CA MET A 1 74.84 28.28 25.33
C MET A 1 75.12 26.78 25.16
N LYS A 2 76.21 26.24 25.73
CA LYS A 2 76.55 24.81 25.57
C LYS A 2 75.63 23.97 26.47
N ILE A 3 74.82 23.11 25.87
CA ILE A 3 73.94 22.18 26.60
C ILE A 3 74.80 21.16 27.37
N THR A 4 74.49 20.95 28.66
CA THR A 4 75.18 19.98 29.52
C THR A 4 74.87 18.54 29.09
N LEU A 5 75.80 17.60 29.32
CA LEU A 5 75.66 16.20 28.88
C LEU A 5 74.37 15.54 29.39
N ASN A 6 74.00 15.81 30.64
CA ASN A 6 72.77 15.30 31.26
C ASN A 6 71.51 15.77 30.52
N ALA A 7 71.45 17.04 30.12
CA ALA A 7 70.31 17.57 29.36
C ALA A 7 70.18 16.89 27.98
N LYS A 8 71.30 16.57 27.31
CA LYS A 8 71.26 15.84 26.02
C LYS A 8 70.69 14.43 26.16
N ILE A 9 71.08 13.71 27.20
CA ILE A 9 70.61 12.34 27.47
C ILE A 9 69.12 12.35 27.80
N ILE A 10 68.66 13.27 28.65
CA ILE A 10 67.24 13.39 29.01
C ILE A 10 66.38 13.71 27.79
N THR A 11 66.80 14.67 26.95
CA THR A 11 66.06 15.03 25.73
C THR A 11 65.94 13.84 24.76
N LEU A 12 67.00 13.05 24.62
CA LEU A 12 66.98 11.84 23.78
C LEU A 12 65.96 10.82 24.28
N PHE A 13 65.92 10.55 25.59
CA PHE A 13 64.95 9.63 26.19
C PHE A 13 63.51 10.14 26.09
N VAL A 14 63.29 11.44 26.27
CA VAL A 14 61.96 12.06 26.13
C VAL A 14 61.45 11.93 24.70
N ILE A 15 62.29 12.21 23.69
CA ILE A 15 61.92 12.04 22.29
C ILE A 15 61.67 10.56 21.98
N ALA A 16 62.55 9.66 22.44
CA ALA A 16 62.41 8.23 22.20
C ALA A 16 61.14 7.63 22.83
N GLY A 17 60.63 8.20 23.93
CA GLY A 17 59.38 7.77 24.56
C GLY A 17 58.12 8.45 23.97
N LEU A 18 58.16 9.76 23.73
CA LEU A 18 57.00 10.52 23.25
C LEU A 18 56.70 10.28 21.78
N LEU A 19 57.72 10.11 20.94
CA LEU A 19 57.52 10.01 19.50
C LEU A 19 56.73 8.75 19.11
N PRO A 20 57.04 7.54 19.62
CA PRO A 20 56.20 6.36 19.39
C PRO A 20 54.79 6.55 19.93
N PHE A 21 54.63 7.19 21.09
CA PHE A 21 53.33 7.41 21.71
C PHE A 21 52.42 8.31 20.85
N ILE A 22 52.97 9.40 20.29
CA ILE A 22 52.25 10.29 19.38
C ILE A 22 51.86 9.54 18.10
N ILE A 23 52.80 8.78 17.51
CA ILE A 23 52.53 8.00 16.30
C ILE A 23 51.41 6.99 16.57
N THR A 24 51.49 6.24 17.68
CA THR A 24 50.41 5.32 18.06
C THR A 24 49.10 6.03 18.31
N GLY A 25 49.11 7.20 18.96
CA GLY A 25 47.89 7.97 19.23
C GLY A 25 47.20 8.45 17.95
N VAL A 26 47.95 8.96 16.98
CA VAL A 26 47.41 9.40 15.68
C VAL A 26 46.88 8.20 14.89
N LEU A 27 47.65 7.12 14.77
CA LEU A 27 47.21 5.91 14.07
C LEU A 27 45.98 5.29 14.74
N SER A 28 45.96 5.20 16.07
CA SER A 28 44.80 4.71 16.83
C SER A 28 43.58 5.61 16.65
N TYR A 29 43.75 6.94 16.63
CA TYR A 29 42.67 7.88 16.38
C TYR A 29 42.10 7.74 14.97
N GLU A 30 42.95 7.64 13.95
CA GLU A 30 42.52 7.43 12.56
C GLU A 30 41.78 6.10 12.37
N ILE A 31 42.31 5.01 12.93
CA ILE A 31 41.69 3.68 12.88
C ILE A 31 40.34 3.69 13.62
N ALA A 32 40.29 4.26 14.82
CA ALA A 32 39.06 4.32 15.61
C ALA A 32 38.00 5.17 14.93
N SER A 33 38.38 6.35 14.43
CA SER A 33 37.48 7.26 13.71
C SER A 33 36.92 6.60 12.44
N LYS A 34 37.80 5.98 11.64
CA LYS A 34 37.40 5.24 10.43
C LYS A 34 36.48 4.07 10.77
N SER A 35 36.83 3.26 11.77
CA SER A 35 36.00 2.11 12.18
C SER A 35 34.64 2.53 12.71
N LEU A 36 34.53 3.62 13.47
CA LEU A 36 33.25 4.14 13.94
C LEU A 36 32.39 4.68 12.80
N HIS A 37 33.02 5.34 11.82
CA HIS A 37 32.34 5.81 10.61
C HIS A 37 31.81 4.63 9.77
N ASP A 38 32.67 3.65 9.48
CA ASP A 38 32.31 2.44 8.74
C ASP A 38 31.20 1.66 9.45
N GLN A 39 31.28 1.54 10.79
CA GLN A 39 30.24 0.90 11.60
C GLN A 39 28.90 1.65 11.51
N SER A 40 28.91 2.98 11.60
CA SER A 40 27.69 3.80 11.49
C SER A 40 27.06 3.67 10.10
N PHE A 41 27.89 3.66 9.06
CA PHE A 41 27.44 3.45 7.68
C PHE A 41 26.84 2.06 7.48
N ASN A 42 27.51 1.01 7.96
CA ASN A 42 27.01 -0.36 7.89
C ASN A 42 25.69 -0.56 8.65
N GLN A 43 25.49 0.18 9.74
CA GLN A 43 24.21 0.18 10.46
C GLN A 43 23.08 0.79 9.62
N LEU A 44 23.33 1.92 8.95
CA LEU A 44 22.36 2.52 8.02
C LEU A 44 22.04 1.60 6.84
N VAL A 45 23.05 0.93 6.28
CA VAL A 45 22.88 -0.10 5.25
C VAL A 45 21.98 -1.22 5.75
N SER A 46 22.22 -1.73 6.97
CA SER A 46 21.40 -2.79 7.57
C SER A 46 19.94 -2.35 7.77
N VAL A 47 19.72 -1.12 8.25
CA VAL A 47 18.38 -0.55 8.41
C VAL A 47 17.68 -0.38 7.07
N ARG A 48 18.38 0.13 6.05
CA ARG A 48 17.87 0.25 4.69
C ARG A 48 17.45 -1.11 4.13
N ASP A 49 18.29 -2.13 4.28
CA ASP A 49 18.03 -3.47 3.74
C ASP A 49 16.89 -4.18 4.50
N LEU A 50 16.75 -3.92 5.80
CA LEU A 50 15.58 -4.36 6.58
C LEU A 50 14.30 -3.67 6.10
N LYS A 51 14.33 -2.35 5.87
CA LYS A 51 13.17 -1.59 5.38
C LYS A 51 12.77 -2.00 3.98
N LYS A 52 13.74 -2.24 3.09
CA LYS A 52 13.50 -2.80 1.76
C LYS A 52 12.73 -4.12 1.87
N ARG A 53 13.25 -5.09 2.64
CA ARG A 53 12.58 -6.38 2.84
C ARG A 53 11.19 -6.26 3.46
N GLN A 54 10.99 -5.31 4.37
CA GLN A 54 9.69 -5.04 4.97
C GLN A 54 8.68 -4.58 3.92
N ILE A 55 9.08 -3.68 3.01
CA ILE A 55 8.23 -3.18 1.94
C ILE A 55 7.95 -4.26 0.90
N GLU A 56 8.98 -4.99 0.44
CA GLU A 56 8.82 -6.10 -0.51
C GLU A 56 7.90 -7.18 0.08
N GLY A 57 8.11 -7.58 1.33
CA GLY A 57 7.27 -8.57 2.01
C GLY A 57 5.83 -8.10 2.26
N TYR A 58 5.61 -6.79 2.39
CA TYR A 58 4.26 -6.23 2.46
C TYR A 58 3.53 -6.40 1.12
N PHE A 59 4.16 -6.06 -0.01
CA PHE A 59 3.53 -6.23 -1.32
C PHE A 59 3.32 -7.69 -1.70
N GLU A 60 4.25 -8.58 -1.38
CA GLU A 60 4.06 -10.02 -1.60
C GLU A 60 2.88 -10.58 -0.80
N ARG A 61 2.67 -10.09 0.43
CA ARG A 61 1.49 -10.44 1.22
C ARG A 61 0.20 -9.97 0.55
N ILE A 62 0.13 -8.71 0.12
CA ILE A 62 -1.07 -8.18 -0.54
C ILE A 62 -1.37 -8.98 -1.81
N ARG A 63 -0.34 -9.35 -2.59
CA ARG A 63 -0.50 -10.20 -3.79
C ARG A 63 -1.10 -11.56 -3.45
N ALA A 64 -0.58 -12.22 -2.41
CA ALA A 64 -1.09 -13.52 -1.99
C ALA A 64 -2.54 -13.43 -1.46
N ASP A 65 -2.84 -12.39 -0.68
CA ASP A 65 -4.17 -12.15 -0.13
C ASP A 65 -5.19 -11.93 -1.25
N ILE A 66 -4.92 -11.02 -2.21
CA ILE A 66 -5.87 -10.71 -3.28
C ILE A 66 -6.08 -11.89 -4.24
N ALA A 67 -5.05 -12.68 -4.51
CA ALA A 67 -5.16 -13.90 -5.30
C ALA A 67 -6.07 -14.95 -4.62
N ALA A 68 -5.96 -15.11 -3.30
CA ALA A 68 -6.85 -15.98 -2.55
C ALA A 68 -8.30 -15.47 -2.55
N LEU A 69 -8.48 -14.14 -2.48
CA LEU A 69 -9.79 -13.51 -2.49
C LEU A 69 -10.51 -13.59 -3.83
N SER A 70 -9.79 -13.55 -4.96
CA SER A 70 -10.40 -13.70 -6.28
C SER A 70 -11.02 -15.07 -6.54
N GLU A 71 -10.60 -16.08 -5.78
CA GLU A 71 -11.13 -17.44 -5.84
C GLU A 71 -12.12 -17.74 -4.69
N ASP A 72 -12.34 -16.79 -3.77
CA ASP A 72 -13.26 -16.97 -2.65
C ASP A 72 -14.71 -17.03 -3.16
N PRO A 73 -15.48 -18.11 -2.86
CA PRO A 73 -16.85 -18.25 -3.34
C PRO A 73 -17.78 -17.11 -2.91
N THR A 74 -17.53 -16.50 -1.75
CA THR A 74 -18.28 -15.34 -1.25
C THR A 74 -18.03 -14.12 -2.12
N VAL A 75 -16.77 -13.89 -2.53
CA VAL A 75 -16.40 -12.78 -3.42
C VAL A 75 -17.00 -13.00 -4.81
N CYS A 76 -16.92 -14.22 -5.34
CA CYS A 76 -17.53 -14.60 -6.62
C CYS A 76 -19.05 -14.40 -6.63
N ASN A 77 -19.74 -14.86 -5.57
CA ASN A 77 -21.18 -14.68 -5.42
C ASN A 77 -21.55 -13.20 -5.26
N ALA A 78 -20.81 -12.47 -4.42
CA ALA A 78 -20.99 -11.04 -4.23
C ALA A 78 -20.86 -10.29 -5.55
N MET A 79 -19.81 -10.57 -6.34
CA MET A 79 -19.62 -9.95 -7.64
C MET A 79 -20.81 -10.22 -8.58
N LYS A 80 -21.25 -11.47 -8.69
CA LYS A 80 -22.38 -11.87 -9.57
C LYS A 80 -23.70 -11.21 -9.15
N GLU A 81 -24.05 -11.30 -7.87
CA GLU A 81 -25.33 -10.79 -7.35
C GLU A 81 -25.36 -9.26 -7.28
N MET A 82 -24.28 -8.63 -6.81
CA MET A 82 -24.17 -7.17 -6.75
C MET A 82 -24.15 -6.54 -8.14
N LYS A 83 -23.48 -7.15 -9.13
CA LYS A 83 -23.51 -6.66 -10.52
C LYS A 83 -24.94 -6.56 -11.03
N ARG A 84 -25.70 -7.66 -10.95
CA ARG A 84 -27.10 -7.70 -11.40
C ARG A 84 -27.96 -6.67 -10.68
N ALA A 85 -27.87 -6.59 -9.36
CA ALA A 85 -28.67 -5.64 -8.59
C ALA A 85 -28.26 -4.18 -8.83
N PHE A 86 -26.98 -3.92 -9.14
CA PHE A 86 -26.48 -2.60 -9.51
C PHE A 86 -27.00 -2.14 -10.87
N GLU A 87 -27.08 -3.06 -11.84
CA GLU A 87 -27.69 -2.79 -13.15
C GLU A 87 -29.18 -2.44 -13.02
N GLU A 88 -29.90 -3.08 -12.09
CA GLU A 88 -31.32 -2.81 -11.83
C GLU A 88 -31.55 -1.45 -11.14
N ILE A 89 -30.82 -1.16 -10.06
CA ILE A 89 -30.99 0.10 -9.31
C ILE A 89 -30.40 1.32 -10.05
N GLY A 90 -29.33 1.10 -10.82
CA GLY A 90 -28.60 2.12 -11.55
C GLY A 90 -27.50 2.82 -10.74
N ALA A 91 -26.49 3.28 -11.47
CA ALA A 91 -25.30 3.97 -10.93
C ALA A 91 -25.63 5.25 -10.15
N GLU A 92 -26.47 6.12 -10.72
CA GLU A 92 -26.86 7.40 -10.11
C GLU A 92 -27.56 7.19 -8.76
N ARG A 93 -28.52 6.26 -8.72
CA ARG A 93 -29.26 5.95 -7.50
C ARG A 93 -28.38 5.31 -6.43
N THR A 94 -27.47 4.41 -6.83
CA THR A 94 -26.48 3.82 -5.91
C THR A 94 -25.60 4.89 -5.29
N HIS A 95 -25.03 5.77 -6.12
CA HIS A 95 -24.20 6.88 -5.66
C HIS A 95 -24.98 7.83 -4.72
N GLU A 96 -26.21 8.17 -5.09
CA GLU A 96 -27.09 9.00 -4.26
C GLU A 96 -27.27 8.38 -2.87
N LEU A 97 -27.64 7.10 -2.78
CA LEU A 97 -27.95 6.43 -1.52
C LEU A 97 -26.72 6.25 -0.62
N TYR A 98 -25.59 5.81 -1.18
CA TYR A 98 -24.44 5.37 -0.39
C TYR A 98 -23.34 6.42 -0.23
N VAL A 99 -23.28 7.41 -1.12
CA VAL A 99 -22.25 8.45 -1.09
C VAL A 99 -22.83 9.77 -0.63
N THR A 100 -23.90 10.25 -1.31
CA THR A 100 -24.45 11.59 -1.10
C THR A 100 -25.37 11.66 0.11
N LYS A 101 -26.29 10.69 0.25
CA LYS A 101 -27.27 10.60 1.35
C LYS A 101 -26.82 9.66 2.48
N ASN A 102 -25.55 9.29 2.50
CA ASN A 102 -24.99 8.50 3.59
C ASN A 102 -25.18 9.25 4.92
N PRO A 103 -25.84 8.66 5.94
CA PRO A 103 -26.09 9.35 7.20
C PRO A 103 -24.83 9.50 8.07
N PHE A 104 -23.75 8.79 7.73
CA PHE A 104 -22.50 8.83 8.47
C PHE A 104 -21.54 9.89 7.92
N LYS A 105 -20.71 10.42 8.82
CA LYS A 105 -19.55 11.24 8.45
C LYS A 105 -18.54 10.41 7.65
N LYS A 106 -17.64 11.08 6.92
CA LYS A 106 -16.67 10.46 6.02
C LYS A 106 -15.95 9.26 6.67
N GLU A 107 -15.46 9.42 7.89
CA GLU A 107 -14.67 8.41 8.62
C GLU A 107 -15.48 7.18 9.08
N LYS A 108 -16.81 7.27 8.96
CA LYS A 108 -17.78 6.29 9.44
C LYS A 108 -18.70 5.76 8.33
N LYS A 109 -18.46 6.13 7.08
CA LYS A 109 -19.26 5.63 5.94
C LYS A 109 -19.19 4.10 5.79
N ILE A 110 -18.07 3.48 6.17
CA ILE A 110 -17.90 2.02 6.25
C ILE A 110 -18.81 1.34 7.30
N ASP A 111 -19.51 2.09 8.15
CA ASP A 111 -20.49 1.52 9.07
C ASP A 111 -21.91 1.49 8.44
N TYR A 112 -22.09 2.08 7.24
CA TYR A 112 -23.39 2.13 6.58
C TYR A 112 -23.75 0.82 5.89
N LEU A 113 -24.64 0.06 6.53
CA LEU A 113 -24.99 -1.30 6.11
C LEU A 113 -26.03 -1.35 4.98
N ASN A 114 -27.09 -0.53 5.07
CA ASN A 114 -28.26 -0.64 4.21
C ASN A 114 -28.95 0.72 4.09
N ALA A 115 -29.36 1.10 2.88
CA ALA A 115 -30.07 2.36 2.65
C ALA A 115 -31.58 2.33 2.98
N ILE A 116 -32.13 1.16 3.29
CA ILE A 116 -33.53 0.93 3.65
C ILE A 116 -34.49 1.48 2.58
N ASP A 117 -34.06 1.41 1.31
CA ASP A 117 -34.82 1.88 0.15
C ASP A 117 -35.66 0.77 -0.50
N GLY A 118 -35.54 -0.47 -0.01
CA GLY A 118 -36.28 -1.64 -0.49
C GLY A 118 -35.70 -2.28 -1.76
N SER A 119 -34.58 -1.76 -2.29
CA SER A 119 -33.91 -2.36 -3.45
C SER A 119 -33.22 -3.67 -3.09
N GLU A 120 -33.10 -4.54 -4.08
CA GLU A 120 -32.29 -5.75 -3.98
C GLU A 120 -30.82 -5.39 -3.71
N TYR A 121 -30.31 -4.34 -4.36
CA TYR A 121 -28.93 -3.86 -4.16
C TYR A 121 -28.64 -3.56 -2.70
N SER A 122 -29.51 -2.82 -2.01
CA SER A 122 -29.28 -2.52 -0.59
C SER A 122 -29.40 -3.72 0.33
N SER A 123 -30.22 -4.71 -0.05
CA SER A 123 -30.31 -5.98 0.66
C SER A 123 -29.03 -6.82 0.51
N LEU A 124 -28.47 -6.88 -0.70
CA LEU A 124 -27.21 -7.57 -0.98
C LEU A 124 -26.00 -6.82 -0.41
N HIS A 125 -25.99 -5.49 -0.46
CA HIS A 125 -25.00 -4.69 0.23
C HIS A 125 -24.99 -5.02 1.73
N ALA A 126 -26.17 -5.08 2.38
CA ALA A 126 -26.27 -5.46 3.78
C ALA A 126 -25.79 -6.88 4.07
N LEU A 127 -25.95 -7.81 3.12
CA LEU A 127 -25.48 -9.19 3.22
C LEU A 127 -23.96 -9.30 3.14
N TYR A 128 -23.33 -8.67 2.13
CA TYR A 128 -21.90 -8.85 1.83
C TYR A 128 -20.99 -7.83 2.51
N HIS A 129 -21.49 -6.64 2.85
CA HIS A 129 -20.66 -5.57 3.42
C HIS A 129 -19.95 -5.99 4.73
N PRO A 130 -20.56 -6.73 5.67
CA PRO A 130 -19.84 -7.22 6.86
C PRO A 130 -18.63 -8.10 6.53
N TYR A 131 -18.71 -8.90 5.47
CA TYR A 131 -17.59 -9.74 5.01
C TYR A 131 -16.44 -8.88 4.48
N PHE A 132 -16.72 -7.96 3.56
CA PHE A 132 -15.70 -7.06 2.99
C PHE A 132 -15.11 -6.11 4.03
N LYS A 133 -15.91 -5.61 4.96
CA LYS A 133 -15.42 -4.81 6.08
C LYS A 133 -14.46 -5.60 6.97
N GLY A 134 -14.84 -6.83 7.34
CA GLY A 134 -13.97 -7.69 8.15
C GLY A 134 -12.67 -8.04 7.43
N LEU A 135 -12.70 -8.20 6.11
CA LEU A 135 -11.52 -8.42 5.29
C LEU A 135 -10.59 -7.20 5.25
N LEU A 136 -11.17 -6.02 4.96
CA LEU A 136 -10.46 -4.74 4.94
C LEU A 136 -9.76 -4.48 6.28
N GLU A 137 -10.47 -4.67 7.40
CA GLU A 137 -9.93 -4.45 8.75
C GLU A 137 -8.82 -5.45 9.11
N LYS A 138 -8.94 -6.73 8.71
CA LYS A 138 -7.93 -7.76 8.99
C LYS A 138 -6.67 -7.59 8.15
N CYS A 139 -6.83 -7.25 6.88
CA CYS A 139 -5.72 -7.11 5.94
C CYS A 139 -5.11 -5.70 5.94
N GLY A 140 -5.78 -4.72 6.57
CA GLY A 140 -5.31 -3.34 6.66
C GLY A 140 -5.45 -2.56 5.34
N TYR A 141 -6.44 -2.89 4.53
CA TYR A 141 -6.73 -2.16 3.30
C TYR A 141 -7.48 -0.87 3.59
N TYR A 142 -7.34 0.13 2.72
CA TYR A 142 -8.08 1.38 2.86
C TYR A 142 -9.51 1.27 2.33
N ASP A 143 -9.66 0.65 1.16
CA ASP A 143 -10.95 0.36 0.54
C ASP A 143 -10.87 -0.96 -0.26
N ILE A 144 -12.03 -1.54 -0.54
CA ILE A 144 -12.20 -2.71 -1.41
C ILE A 144 -13.24 -2.37 -2.47
N PHE A 145 -12.88 -2.57 -3.72
CA PHE A 145 -13.75 -2.30 -4.87
C PHE A 145 -14.19 -3.60 -5.54
N LEU A 146 -15.45 -3.63 -5.98
CA LEU A 146 -15.89 -4.56 -7.03
C LEU A 146 -16.19 -3.72 -8.27
N ILE A 147 -15.56 -4.10 -9.39
CA ILE A 147 -15.61 -3.35 -10.64
C ILE A 147 -16.14 -4.27 -11.72
N ASP A 148 -17.13 -3.81 -12.48
CA ASP A 148 -17.66 -4.54 -13.62
C ASP A 148 -16.60 -4.61 -14.74
N PRO A 149 -16.12 -5.81 -15.13
CA PRO A 149 -15.13 -5.94 -16.21
C PRO A 149 -15.68 -5.53 -17.58
N GLU A 150 -17.00 -5.51 -17.78
CA GLU A 150 -17.60 -5.18 -19.07
C GLU A 150 -17.83 -3.67 -19.21
N THR A 151 -18.40 -3.05 -18.17
CA THR A 151 -18.79 -1.64 -18.24
C THR A 151 -17.75 -0.70 -17.63
N GLY A 152 -16.86 -1.18 -16.74
CA GLY A 152 -15.95 -0.36 -15.95
C GLY A 152 -16.61 0.39 -14.79
N SER A 153 -17.84 0.01 -14.42
CA SER A 153 -18.57 0.62 -13.31
C SER A 153 -18.05 0.13 -11.96
N ILE A 154 -17.86 1.03 -11.01
CA ILE A 154 -17.54 0.68 -9.61
C ILE A 154 -18.85 0.28 -8.94
N ILE A 155 -19.13 -1.02 -8.95
CA ILE A 155 -20.36 -1.64 -8.42
C ILE A 155 -20.39 -1.60 -6.89
N TYR A 156 -19.23 -1.62 -6.24
CA TYR A 156 -19.12 -1.61 -4.78
C TYR A 156 -17.85 -0.87 -4.34
N SER A 157 -17.96 -0.14 -3.24
CA SER A 157 -16.86 0.37 -2.42
C SER A 157 -17.22 0.17 -0.94
N ALA A 158 -16.26 -0.31 -0.15
CA ALA A 158 -16.45 -0.47 1.28
C ALA A 158 -16.55 0.90 1.98
N TYR A 159 -15.71 1.87 1.58
CA TYR A 159 -15.64 3.19 2.21
C TYR A 159 -16.63 4.22 1.65
N LYS A 160 -17.17 3.98 0.44
CA LYS A 160 -18.23 4.78 -0.20
C LYS A 160 -17.78 6.23 -0.46
N GLU A 161 -16.59 6.35 -1.04
CA GLU A 161 -16.06 7.63 -1.52
C GLU A 161 -16.71 8.06 -2.84
N LEU A 162 -16.26 9.18 -3.40
CA LEU A 162 -16.91 9.83 -4.54
C LEU A 162 -16.84 9.02 -5.85
N ASP A 163 -15.96 8.03 -5.91
CA ASP A 163 -15.82 7.08 -7.02
C ASP A 163 -16.87 5.97 -7.01
N PHE A 164 -17.52 5.70 -5.88
CA PHE A 164 -18.51 4.64 -5.79
C PHE A 164 -19.72 4.92 -6.68
N GLY A 165 -20.05 3.99 -7.59
CA GLY A 165 -21.10 4.16 -8.60
C GLY A 165 -20.65 4.96 -9.82
N SER A 166 -19.39 5.39 -9.89
CA SER A 166 -18.82 6.01 -11.09
C SER A 166 -18.31 4.97 -12.10
N ASN A 167 -17.80 5.44 -13.24
CA ASN A 167 -17.30 4.60 -14.32
C ASN A 167 -15.85 4.94 -14.69
N LEU A 168 -14.99 3.91 -14.80
CA LEU A 168 -13.56 4.03 -15.07
C LEU A 168 -13.21 4.16 -16.56
N ILE A 169 -14.19 4.03 -17.45
CA ILE A 169 -14.01 4.20 -18.90
C ILE A 169 -14.46 5.60 -19.33
N ASN A 170 -15.65 6.02 -18.92
CA ASN A 170 -16.29 7.25 -19.40
C ASN A 170 -16.76 8.22 -18.30
N GLY A 171 -16.46 7.91 -17.02
CA GLY A 171 -16.79 8.76 -15.88
C GLY A 171 -15.69 9.75 -15.50
N PRO A 172 -15.90 10.53 -14.41
CA PRO A 172 -14.99 11.59 -13.99
C PRO A 172 -13.59 11.11 -13.59
N TYR A 173 -13.45 9.82 -13.26
CA TYR A 173 -12.19 9.21 -12.81
C TYR A 173 -11.49 8.37 -13.88
N ALA A 174 -11.90 8.46 -15.17
CA ALA A 174 -11.35 7.64 -16.26
C ALA A 174 -9.84 7.84 -16.57
N ASN A 175 -9.25 8.92 -16.05
CA ASN A 175 -7.83 9.27 -16.22
C ASN A 175 -6.99 9.03 -14.94
N THR A 176 -7.57 8.42 -13.91
CA THR A 176 -6.88 8.10 -12.64
C THR A 176 -6.09 6.80 -12.74
N ASN A 177 -5.20 6.53 -11.79
CA ASN A 177 -4.45 5.28 -11.71
C ASN A 177 -5.34 4.03 -11.55
N ILE A 178 -6.44 4.06 -10.78
CA ILE A 178 -7.37 2.92 -10.73
C ILE A 178 -8.00 2.63 -12.11
N ALA A 179 -8.29 3.64 -12.93
CA ALA A 179 -8.80 3.44 -14.28
C ALA A 179 -7.74 2.86 -15.23
N LYS A 180 -6.46 3.25 -15.06
CA LYS A 180 -5.34 2.64 -15.80
C LYS A 180 -5.19 1.16 -15.41
N LEU A 181 -5.21 0.86 -14.12
CA LEU A 181 -5.13 -0.51 -13.58
C LEU A 181 -6.28 -1.38 -14.09
N TYR A 182 -7.51 -0.87 -14.07
CA TYR A 182 -8.68 -1.56 -14.63
C TYR A 182 -8.44 -1.96 -16.09
N LYS A 183 -7.98 -1.02 -16.93
CA LYS A 183 -7.69 -1.29 -18.35
C LYS A 183 -6.58 -2.32 -18.51
N GLU A 184 -5.54 -2.27 -17.68
CA GLU A 184 -4.42 -3.23 -17.72
C GLU A 184 -4.86 -4.65 -17.38
N VAL A 185 -5.61 -4.82 -16.29
CA VAL A 185 -6.15 -6.12 -15.87
C VAL A 185 -7.12 -6.67 -16.90
N ASN A 186 -8.03 -5.85 -17.41
CA ASN A 186 -9.06 -6.30 -18.35
C ASN A 186 -8.53 -6.64 -19.76
N ASN A 187 -7.34 -6.14 -20.11
CA ASN A 187 -6.65 -6.49 -21.37
C ASN A 187 -5.79 -7.75 -21.26
N THR A 188 -5.68 -8.33 -20.06
CA THR A 188 -4.87 -9.53 -19.83
C THR A 188 -5.71 -10.79 -20.04
N ALA A 189 -5.21 -11.76 -20.82
CA ALA A 189 -5.90 -13.03 -21.04
C ALA A 189 -5.77 -14.00 -19.84
N GLU A 190 -4.94 -13.67 -18.85
CA GLU A 190 -4.67 -14.52 -17.69
C GLU A 190 -5.62 -14.20 -16.53
N HIS A 191 -6.38 -15.20 -16.10
CA HIS A 191 -7.35 -15.07 -15.00
C HIS A 191 -6.70 -15.01 -13.60
N ASN A 192 -5.42 -15.38 -13.49
CA ASN A 192 -4.67 -15.41 -12.22
C ASN A 192 -3.61 -14.30 -12.13
N VAL A 193 -3.80 -13.21 -12.88
CA VAL A 193 -2.87 -12.09 -12.88
C VAL A 193 -3.17 -11.16 -11.69
N VAL A 194 -2.15 -10.86 -10.90
CA VAL A 194 -2.22 -9.81 -9.88
C VAL A 194 -1.41 -8.61 -10.35
N THR A 195 -2.11 -7.53 -10.66
CA THR A 195 -1.51 -6.29 -11.17
C THR A 195 -1.60 -5.21 -10.12
N MET A 196 -0.54 -4.42 -9.97
CA MET A 196 -0.48 -3.29 -9.06
C MET A 196 -0.05 -2.04 -9.82
N ILE A 197 -0.65 -0.90 -9.48
CA ILE A 197 -0.24 0.40 -10.00
C ILE A 197 0.31 1.28 -8.88
N ASP A 198 1.34 2.07 -9.20
CA ASP A 198 2.02 2.94 -8.23
C ASP A 198 1.12 4.09 -7.73
N PHE A 199 1.62 4.78 -6.71
CA PHE A 199 0.93 5.87 -6.03
C PHE A 199 0.74 7.09 -6.95
N GLU A 200 -0.50 7.57 -7.04
CA GLU A 200 -0.84 8.87 -7.63
C GLU A 200 -1.81 9.61 -6.68
N PRO A 201 -1.87 10.96 -6.69
CA PRO A 201 -2.90 11.69 -5.95
C PRO A 201 -4.29 11.27 -6.40
N TYR A 202 -5.13 10.81 -5.47
CA TYR A 202 -6.46 10.28 -5.79
C TYR A 202 -7.57 11.18 -5.25
N ALA A 203 -8.27 11.87 -6.15
CA ALA A 203 -9.26 12.88 -5.80
C ALA A 203 -10.40 12.37 -4.88
N PRO A 204 -10.95 11.15 -5.04
CA PRO A 204 -11.95 10.61 -4.12
C PRO A 204 -11.48 10.54 -2.65
N SER A 205 -10.20 10.30 -2.43
CA SER A 205 -9.57 10.24 -1.11
C SER A 205 -8.88 11.56 -0.70
N ASP A 206 -9.48 12.71 -1.04
CA ASP A 206 -8.96 14.06 -0.76
C ASP A 206 -7.54 14.31 -1.32
N PHE A 207 -7.22 13.74 -2.47
CA PHE A 207 -5.89 13.79 -3.11
C PHE A 207 -4.76 13.15 -2.30
N ALA A 208 -5.09 12.34 -1.29
CA ALA A 208 -4.08 11.49 -0.65
C ALA A 208 -3.43 10.57 -1.72
N PRO A 209 -2.12 10.29 -1.62
CA PRO A 209 -1.47 9.32 -2.50
C PRO A 209 -2.12 7.95 -2.32
N ALA A 210 -2.66 7.39 -3.39
CA ALA A 210 -3.27 6.07 -3.40
C ALA A 210 -2.63 5.19 -4.47
N SER A 211 -2.39 3.93 -4.11
CA SER A 211 -1.95 2.86 -5.01
C SER A 211 -3.01 1.75 -4.96
N PHE A 212 -3.20 1.07 -6.09
CA PHE A 212 -4.23 0.05 -6.23
C PHE A 212 -3.61 -1.27 -6.69
N ILE A 213 -4.22 -2.37 -6.26
CA ILE A 213 -3.91 -3.71 -6.71
C ILE A 213 -5.23 -4.37 -7.14
N ALA A 214 -5.18 -5.14 -8.22
CA ALA A 214 -6.37 -5.76 -8.80
C ALA A 214 -6.01 -7.10 -9.42
N THR A 215 -7.02 -7.96 -9.47
CA THR A 215 -6.98 -9.28 -10.10
C THR A 215 -8.38 -9.55 -10.69
N PRO A 216 -8.49 -10.29 -11.79
CA PRO A 216 -9.77 -10.79 -12.26
C PRO A 216 -10.43 -11.68 -11.19
N ILE A 217 -11.75 -11.56 -11.03
CA ILE A 217 -12.54 -12.49 -10.21
C ILE A 217 -12.99 -13.61 -11.15
N SER A 218 -12.56 -14.84 -10.89
CA SER A 218 -12.94 -16.01 -11.69
C SER A 218 -13.70 -17.00 -10.81
N ASP A 219 -14.74 -17.65 -11.34
CA ASP A 219 -15.49 -18.64 -10.56
C ASP A 219 -14.79 -20.00 -10.45
N GLY A 220 -13.51 -20.09 -10.83
CA GLY A 220 -12.71 -21.31 -10.78
C GLY A 220 -13.14 -22.42 -11.76
N PHE A 221 -14.28 -22.28 -12.45
CA PHE A 221 -14.80 -23.26 -13.39
C PHE A 221 -14.49 -22.93 -14.86
N ASN A 222 -14.24 -21.66 -15.17
CA ASN A 222 -13.74 -21.23 -16.47
C ASN A 222 -12.24 -20.91 -16.38
N LYS A 223 -11.42 -21.93 -16.69
CA LYS A 223 -9.97 -21.79 -16.92
C LYS A 223 -9.67 -21.47 -18.37
#